data_AF-A0A2E0DCD4-F1
#
_entry.id   AF-A0A2E0DCD4-F1
#
_cell.length_a   1.000
_cell.length_b   1.000
_cell.length_c   1.000
_cell.angle_alpha   90.00
_cell.angle_beta   90.00
_cell.angle_gamma   90.00
#
_symmetry.space_group_name_H-M   'P 1'
#
loop_
_entity.id
_entity.type
_entity.pdbx_description
1 polymer ?
#
loop_
_entity_poly.entity_id
_entity_poly.type
_entity_poly.pdbx_seq_one_letter_code
_entity_poly.pdbx_strand_id
1 'polypeptide(L)'
;NKDGVDQTVIDKEIEIGKEQALKEGKPENIVEKIAQGKLQKFFKDNTLLSQPFVKDNSMTIESYLGTFSSELTVDKFLRVSIG
;
A
#
# COMPACT_ATOMS: atom_id res chain seq x y z
N ASN A 1 8.38 -1.13 -4.75
CA ASN A 1 7.83 -2.04 -3.72
C ASN A 1 7.42 -1.24 -2.49
N LYS A 2 6.65 -1.79 -1.55
CA LYS A 2 6.40 -1.19 -0.22
C LYS A 2 7.69 -0.77 0.50
N ASP A 3 8.76 -1.54 0.31
CA ASP A 3 10.08 -1.27 0.91
C ASP A 3 10.81 -0.08 0.25
N GLY A 4 10.31 0.41 -0.89
CA GLY A 4 10.82 1.60 -1.57
C GLY A 4 10.02 2.87 -1.27
N VAL A 5 9.09 2.82 -0.32
CA VAL A 5 8.36 4.00 0.15
C VAL A 5 9.17 4.65 1.27
N ASP A 6 9.43 5.94 1.15
CA ASP A 6 10.19 6.69 2.16
C ASP A 6 9.52 6.64 3.54
N GLN A 7 10.33 6.46 4.59
CA GLN A 7 9.84 6.41 5.97
C GLN A 7 9.02 7.66 6.33
N THR A 8 9.40 8.83 5.81
CA THR A 8 8.67 10.08 6.04
C THR A 8 7.26 10.07 5.46
N VAL A 9 7.01 9.32 4.39
CA VAL A 9 5.67 9.12 3.81
C VAL A 9 4.87 8.15 4.65
N ILE A 10 5.51 7.07 5.11
CA ILE A 10 4.90 6.07 6.01
C ILE A 10 4.41 6.74 7.30
N ASP A 11 5.27 7.54 7.94
CA ASP A 11 4.94 8.20 9.20
C ASP A 11 3.79 9.19 9.02
N LYS A 12 3.80 9.98 7.94
CA LYS A 12 2.70 10.90 7.60
C LYS A 12 1.38 10.18 7.40
N GLU A 13 1.36 9.07 6.66
CA GLU A 13 0.13 8.30 6.44
C GLU A 13 -0.40 7.66 7.73
N ILE A 14 0.50 7.23 8.63
CA ILE A 14 0.11 6.77 9.97
C ILE A 14 -0.51 7.92 10.76
N GLU A 15 0.10 9.10 10.79
CA GLU A 15 -0.44 10.27 11.50
C GLU A 15 -1.81 10.68 10.96
N ILE A 16 -1.96 10.78 9.63
CA ILE A 16 -3.25 11.06 8.97
C ILE A 16 -4.29 10.01 9.38
N GLY A 17 -3.90 8.73 9.37
CA GLY A 17 -4.76 7.64 9.78
C GLY A 17 -5.22 7.73 11.24
N LYS A 18 -4.29 8.08 12.14
CA LYS A 18 -4.53 8.27 13.58
C LYS A 18 -5.45 9.47 13.83
N GLU A 19 -5.14 10.63 13.24
CA GLU A 19 -5.95 11.84 13.39
C GLU A 19 -7.39 11.62 12.93
N GLN A 20 -7.59 10.94 11.80
CA GLN A 20 -8.93 10.68 11.31
C GLN A 20 -9.71 9.75 12.28
N ALA A 21 -9.06 8.70 12.80
CA ALA A 21 -9.71 7.80 13.75
C ALA A 21 -10.02 8.48 15.09
N LEU A 22 -9.17 9.40 15.55
CA LEU A 22 -9.40 10.21 16.75
C LEU A 22 -10.56 11.20 16.55
N LYS A 23 -10.64 11.86 15.39
CA LYS A 23 -11.79 12.72 15.01
C LYS A 23 -13.10 11.95 14.94
N GLU A 24 -13.06 10.66 14.61
CA GLU A 24 -14.20 9.74 14.65
C GLU A 24 -14.57 9.29 16.08
N GLY A 25 -13.86 9.76 17.12
CA GLY A 25 -14.15 9.46 18.52
C GLY A 25 -13.76 8.05 18.97
N LYS A 26 -12.85 7.39 18.24
CA LYS A 26 -12.44 6.01 18.55
C LYS A 26 -11.38 6.00 19.65
N PRO A 27 -11.41 5.01 20.57
CA PRO A 27 -10.42 4.92 21.64
C PRO A 27 -9.02 4.60 21.10
N GLU A 28 -7.98 5.11 21.76
CA GLU A 28 -6.58 5.07 21.31
C GLU A 28 -6.08 3.66 20.95
N ASN A 29 -6.52 2.66 21.73
CA ASN A 29 -6.19 1.25 21.50
C ASN A 29 -6.71 0.69 20.16
N ILE A 30 -7.73 1.32 19.57
CA ILE A 30 -8.29 0.97 18.25
C ILE A 30 -7.74 1.91 17.16
N VAL A 31 -7.43 3.16 17.50
CA VAL A 31 -6.84 4.17 16.59
C VAL A 31 -5.56 3.64 15.93
N GLU A 32 -4.67 3.03 16.70
CA GLU A 32 -3.42 2.46 16.18
C GLU A 32 -3.67 1.33 15.17
N LYS A 33 -4.61 0.43 15.47
CA LYS A 33 -5.00 -0.65 14.55
C LYS A 33 -5.61 -0.12 13.26
N ILE A 34 -6.41 0.96 13.35
CA ILE A 34 -7.01 1.59 12.18
C ILE A 34 -5.94 2.27 11.31
N ALA A 35 -5.01 2.99 11.93
CA ALA A 35 -3.91 3.62 11.22
C ALA A 35 -3.05 2.60 10.47
N GLN A 36 -2.72 1.47 11.11
CA GLN A 36 -2.03 0.36 10.46
C GLN A 36 -2.84 -0.23 9.30
N GLY A 37 -4.14 -0.42 9.46
CA GLY A 37 -5.02 -0.90 8.39
C GLY A 37 -5.05 0.06 7.18
N LYS A 38 -5.08 1.37 7.44
CA LYS A 38 -4.99 2.39 6.38
C LYS A 38 -3.64 2.40 5.69
N LEU A 39 -2.55 2.28 6.44
CA LEU A 39 -1.22 2.18 5.86
C LEU A 39 -1.08 0.94 4.95
N GLN A 40 -1.64 -0.21 5.39
CA GLN A 40 -1.67 -1.40 4.55
C GLN A 40 -2.48 -1.19 3.26
N LYS A 41 -3.61 -0.48 3.35
CA LYS A 41 -4.36 -0.07 2.16
C LYS A 41 -3.54 0.86 1.27
N PHE A 42 -2.84 1.83 1.85
CA PHE A 42 -1.96 2.74 1.11
C PHE A 42 -0.91 1.96 0.32
N PHE A 43 -0.25 0.95 0.91
CA PHE A 43 0.70 0.12 0.19
C PHE A 43 0.06 -0.66 -0.96
N LYS A 44 -1.12 -1.24 -0.73
CA LYS A 44 -1.88 -1.94 -1.79
C LYS A 44 -2.27 -1.03 -2.94
N ASP A 45 -2.60 0.23 -2.66
CA ASP A 45 -3.09 1.16 -3.69
C ASP A 45 -1.94 1.90 -4.40
N ASN A 46 -0.84 2.20 -3.69
CA ASN A 46 0.24 3.09 -4.16
C ASN A 46 1.54 2.36 -4.54
N THR A 47 1.64 1.05 -4.34
CA THR A 47 2.84 0.31 -4.73
C THR A 47 2.51 -0.80 -5.73
N LEU A 48 3.16 -0.75 -6.90
CA LEU A 48 2.87 -1.64 -8.03
C LEU A 48 2.84 -3.12 -7.63
N LEU A 49 3.85 -3.58 -6.90
CA LEU A 49 3.97 -5.01 -6.55
C LEU A 49 2.88 -5.50 -5.59
N SER A 50 2.36 -4.64 -4.73
CA SER A 50 1.28 -4.98 -3.77
C SER A 50 -0.13 -4.80 -4.34
N GLN A 51 -0.27 -4.22 -5.53
CA GLN A 51 -1.57 -4.05 -6.19
C GLN A 51 -2.16 -5.40 -6.62
N PRO A 52 -3.50 -5.54 -6.59
CA PRO A 52 -4.16 -6.69 -7.20
C PRO A 52 -3.89 -6.71 -8.71
N PHE A 53 -3.69 -7.90 -9.26
CA PHE A 53 -3.45 -8.06 -10.68
C PHE A 53 -4.75 -7.85 -11.47
N VAL A 54 -4.76 -6.92 -12.42
CA VAL A 54 -5.98 -6.49 -13.13
C VAL A 54 -6.71 -7.65 -13.86
N LYS A 55 -5.98 -8.68 -14.30
CA LYS A 55 -6.58 -9.86 -14.95
C LYS A 55 -7.07 -10.93 -13.96
N ASP A 56 -6.55 -10.90 -12.74
CA ASP A 56 -6.94 -11.80 -11.66
C ASP A 56 -6.76 -11.10 -10.30
N ASN A 57 -7.85 -10.52 -9.79
CA ASN A 57 -7.84 -9.78 -8.54
C ASN A 57 -7.62 -10.66 -7.30
N SER A 58 -7.53 -11.99 -7.44
CA SER A 58 -7.23 -12.90 -6.33
C SER A 58 -5.77 -12.88 -5.90
N MET A 59 -4.87 -12.38 -6.76
CA MET A 59 -3.43 -12.33 -6.50
C MET A 59 -2.85 -10.93 -6.74
N THR A 60 -1.69 -10.66 -6.14
CA THR A 60 -0.94 -9.42 -6.36
C THR A 60 -0.07 -9.54 -7.61
N ILE A 61 0.41 -8.40 -8.12
CA ILE A 61 1.39 -8.37 -9.21
C ILE A 61 2.69 -9.11 -8.79
N GLU A 62 3.14 -8.96 -7.55
CA GLU A 62 4.29 -9.72 -7.02
C GLU A 62 4.05 -11.24 -7.07
N SER A 63 2.88 -11.70 -6.59
CA SER A 63 2.52 -13.11 -6.62
C SER A 63 2.44 -13.63 -8.06
N TYR A 64 1.91 -12.84 -8.98
CA TYR A 64 1.83 -13.20 -10.40
C TYR A 64 3.22 -13.38 -11.01
N LEU A 65 4.14 -12.43 -10.79
CA LEU A 65 5.53 -12.54 -11.26
C LEU A 65 6.24 -13.77 -10.67
N GLY A 66 5.99 -14.04 -9.39
CA GLY A 66 6.50 -15.21 -8.68
C GLY A 66 6.07 -16.56 -9.28
N THR A 67 4.98 -16.62 -10.04
CA THR A 67 4.56 -17.85 -10.75
C THR A 67 5.49 -18.23 -11.91
N PHE A 68 6.29 -17.29 -12.41
CA PHE A 68 7.27 -17.52 -13.47
C PHE A 68 8.68 -17.72 -12.92
N SER A 69 9.11 -16.89 -11.97
CA SER A 69 10.40 -16.99 -11.29
C SER A 69 10.38 -16.17 -9.99
N SER A 70 11.05 -16.67 -8.95
CA SER A 70 11.17 -15.99 -7.65
C SER A 70 12.01 -14.70 -7.70
N GLU A 71 12.84 -14.53 -8.73
CA GLU A 71 13.73 -13.36 -8.87
C GLU A 71 13.15 -12.29 -9.81
N LEU A 72 12.02 -12.58 -10.46
CA LEU A 72 11.42 -11.67 -11.43
C LEU A 72 10.74 -10.50 -10.73
N THR A 73 11.19 -9.28 -11.05
CA THR A 73 10.64 -8.04 -10.50
C THR A 73 10.57 -6.93 -11.54
N VAL A 74 9.88 -5.84 -11.21
CA VAL A 74 9.79 -4.64 -12.03
C VAL A 74 10.86 -3.64 -11.59
N ASP A 75 11.77 -3.27 -12.50
CA ASP A 75 12.78 -2.24 -12.22
C ASP A 75 12.13 -0.84 -12.17
N LYS A 76 11.47 -0.41 -13.26
CA LYS A 76 10.86 0.93 -13.38
C LYS A 76 9.60 0.90 -14.23
N PHE A 77 8.68 1.83 -13.94
CA PHE A 77 7.49 2.07 -14.77
C PHE A 77 7.18 3.57 -14.80
N LEU A 78 6.51 4.01 -15.86
CA LEU A 78 6.02 5.38 -16.03
C LEU A 78 4.59 5.33 -16.54
N ARG A 79 3.67 6.03 -15.86
CA ARG A 79 2.27 6.20 -16.30
C ARG A 79 2.05 7.65 -16.69
N VAL A 80 1.61 7.87 -17.93
CA VAL A 80 1.19 9.18 -18.44
C VAL A 80 -0.33 9.17 -18.62
N SER A 81 -1.01 10.21 -18.13
CA SER A 81 -2.45 10.41 -18.31
C SER A 81 -2.68 11.81 -18.85
N ILE A 82 -3.54 11.93 -19.86
CA ILE A 82 -4.06 13.22 -20.30
C ILE A 82 -5.19 13.58 -19.31
N GLY A 83 -5.19 14.81 -18.81
CA GLY A 83 -6.12 15.29 -17.78
C GLY A 83 -7.58 15.23 -18.20
#